data_AF-E3N217-F1
#
_entry.id   AF-E3N217-F1
#
_cell.length_a   1.000
_cell.length_b   1.000
_cell.length_c   1.000
_cell.angle_alpha   90.00
_cell.angle_beta   90.00
_cell.angle_gamma   90.00
#
_symmetry.space_group_name_H-M   'P 1'
#
loop_
_entity.id
_entity.type
_entity.pdbx_description
1 polymer ?
#
loop_
_entity_poly.entity_id
_entity_poly.type
_entity_poly.pdbx_seq_one_letter_code
_entity_poly.pdbx_strand_id
1 'polypeptide(L)'
;MPLPLSYPGLKCILENLEAVKRAHIIGRSPGLQKIDKLIPLCLENFYVGYREIIINKLSIKFEKDVKFGMNRIAVSRKGLKSRNETMKKLINFFICERSKIHVNNLNWNKSLLPDFLPVDLKFRVNSLTFDTLLPFIDSRSFPLKTMVTYFRASLFDNLYVTSAETLHQYLPIDRIVTVEDLKKLNNKKVVFDYCSSSRVDMVPLIKYHFETKQDVRTIFVISTHIGVINKMLREFEHTFREYINALDDVNKRFIPGSPQFSIPINNESRIQVYAIEDPEDKFPYNLIVKPVSEVSGL
;
A
#
# COMPACT_ATOMS: atom_id res chain seq x y z
N MET A 1 47.10 -1.10 23.22
CA MET A 1 45.98 -1.25 22.27
C MET A 1 44.70 -1.40 23.05
N PRO A 2 43.60 -0.73 22.67
CA PRO A 2 42.31 -0.97 23.32
C PRO A 2 41.89 -2.43 23.12
N LEU A 3 41.24 -3.02 24.13
CA LEU A 3 40.71 -4.38 24.06
C LEU A 3 39.68 -4.47 22.91
N PRO A 4 39.75 -5.51 22.06
CA PRO A 4 38.74 -5.71 21.03
C PRO A 4 37.37 -5.94 21.69
N LEU A 5 36.32 -5.41 21.06
CA LEU A 5 34.96 -5.61 21.54
C LEU A 5 34.61 -7.10 21.58
N SER A 6 33.93 -7.51 22.65
CA SER A 6 33.40 -8.86 22.78
C SER A 6 32.30 -9.11 21.75
N TYR A 7 32.03 -10.38 21.46
CA TYR A 7 30.99 -10.79 20.53
C TYR A 7 29.59 -10.20 20.86
N PRO A 8 29.13 -10.20 22.14
CA PRO A 8 27.89 -9.52 22.51
C PRO A 8 27.93 -8.01 22.26
N GLY A 9 29.06 -7.36 22.53
CA GLY A 9 29.25 -5.92 22.29
C GLY A 9 29.13 -5.56 20.80
N LEU A 10 29.79 -6.33 19.93
CA LEU A 10 29.68 -6.16 18.47
C LEU A 10 28.25 -6.39 17.99
N LYS A 11 27.57 -7.43 18.47
CA LYS A 11 26.18 -7.71 18.12
C LYS A 11 25.26 -6.55 18.49
N CYS A 12 25.40 -6.01 19.71
CA CYS A 12 24.58 -4.89 20.20
C CYS A 12 24.75 -3.64 19.34
N ILE A 13 25.98 -3.29 18.95
CA ILE A 13 26.24 -2.15 18.06
C ILE A 13 25.58 -2.38 16.69
N LEU A 14 25.74 -3.57 16.11
CA LEU A 14 25.15 -3.91 14.81
C LEU A 14 23.62 -3.95 14.84
N GLU A 15 23.00 -4.35 15.95
CA GLU A 15 21.53 -4.34 16.13
C GLU A 15 20.95 -2.93 16.08
N ASN A 16 21.66 -1.95 16.63
CA ASN A 16 21.20 -0.56 16.71
C ASN A 16 21.64 0.29 15.51
N LEU A 17 22.43 -0.27 14.59
CA LEU A 17 22.81 0.41 13.35
C LEU A 17 21.69 0.31 12.33
N GLU A 18 21.44 1.43 11.64
CA GLU A 18 20.53 1.46 10.48
C GLU A 18 21.00 0.44 9.43
N ALA A 19 20.04 -0.30 8.85
CA ALA A 19 20.30 -1.49 8.04
C ALA A 19 21.22 -1.25 6.84
N VAL A 20 21.09 -0.12 6.13
CA VAL A 20 21.96 0.21 5.00
C VAL A 20 23.38 0.50 5.47
N LYS A 21 23.54 1.30 6.53
CA LYS A 21 24.86 1.57 7.12
C LYS A 21 25.53 0.28 7.59
N ARG A 22 24.75 -0.60 8.23
CA ARG A 22 25.22 -1.93 8.66
C ARG A 22 25.71 -2.74 7.46
N ALA A 23 24.91 -2.86 6.42
CA ALA A 23 25.27 -3.61 5.21
C ALA A 23 26.59 -3.11 4.58
N HIS A 24 26.86 -1.80 4.61
CA HIS A 24 28.11 -1.22 4.11
C HIS A 24 29.34 -1.69 4.91
N ILE A 25 29.23 -1.78 6.24
CA ILE A 25 30.28 -2.29 7.14
C ILE A 25 30.49 -3.78 6.89
N ILE A 26 29.40 -4.55 6.92
CA ILE A 26 29.40 -6.01 6.80
C ILE A 26 29.94 -6.47 5.43
N GLY A 27 29.65 -5.73 4.35
CA GLY A 27 30.17 -6.01 3.02
C GLY A 27 31.70 -5.91 2.91
N ARG A 28 32.38 -5.26 3.87
CA ARG A 28 33.85 -5.13 3.93
C ARG A 28 34.49 -5.97 5.01
N SER A 29 33.69 -6.68 5.82
CA SER A 29 34.19 -7.42 6.98
C SER A 29 33.56 -8.82 7.02
N PRO A 30 34.14 -9.80 6.32
CA PRO A 30 33.63 -11.17 6.26
C PRO A 30 33.40 -11.81 7.65
N GLY A 31 34.25 -11.49 8.63
CA GLY A 31 34.08 -11.97 10.02
C GLY A 31 32.79 -11.50 10.69
N LEU A 32 32.29 -10.31 10.33
CA LEU A 32 31.06 -9.76 10.91
C LEU A 32 29.80 -10.27 10.20
N GLN A 33 29.90 -10.80 8.98
CA GLN A 33 28.75 -11.34 8.23
C GLN A 33 28.03 -12.45 8.99
N LYS A 34 28.77 -13.30 9.71
CA LYS A 34 28.17 -14.36 10.52
C LYS A 34 27.33 -13.81 11.67
N ILE A 35 27.78 -12.72 12.30
CA ILE A 35 27.07 -12.05 13.40
C ILE A 35 25.83 -11.34 12.89
N ASP A 36 25.98 -10.61 11.77
CA ASP A 36 24.90 -9.84 11.16
C ASP A 36 23.70 -10.70 10.73
N LYS A 37 23.93 -11.94 10.28
CA LYS A 37 22.84 -12.88 9.93
C LYS A 37 21.98 -13.30 11.13
N LEU A 38 22.52 -13.23 12.34
CA LEU A 38 21.76 -13.51 13.58
C LEU A 38 20.90 -12.33 14.03
N ILE A 39 21.14 -11.16 13.45
CA ILE A 39 20.45 -9.93 13.79
C ILE A 39 19.25 -9.76 12.84
N PRO A 40 18.04 -9.50 13.38
CA PRO A 40 16.89 -9.17 12.54
C PRO A 40 17.19 -8.03 11.57
N LEU A 41 16.70 -8.17 10.35
CA LEU A 41 16.71 -7.07 9.39
C LEU A 41 15.41 -6.29 9.54
N CYS A 42 15.53 -5.03 9.94
CA CYS A 42 14.39 -4.12 10.06
C CYS A 42 14.53 -3.00 9.02
N LEU A 43 13.59 -2.94 8.08
CA LEU A 43 13.54 -1.96 7.01
C LEU A 43 12.25 -1.16 7.11
N GLU A 44 12.34 0.13 6.82
CA GLU A 44 11.17 0.98 6.63
C GLU A 44 10.59 0.76 5.24
N ASN A 45 11.42 0.80 4.20
CA ASN A 45 10.99 0.62 2.82
C ASN A 45 11.87 -0.40 2.12
N PHE A 46 11.24 -1.38 1.46
CA PHE A 46 11.92 -2.27 0.54
C PHE A 46 11.16 -2.32 -0.79
N TYR A 47 11.73 -1.69 -1.80
CA TYR A 47 11.19 -1.66 -3.15
C TYR A 47 12.11 -2.41 -4.12
N VAL A 48 11.52 -3.30 -4.92
CA VAL A 48 12.21 -3.99 -6.01
C VAL A 48 11.49 -3.70 -7.32
N GLY A 49 12.07 -2.81 -8.12
CA GLY A 49 11.59 -2.38 -9.43
C GLY A 49 12.40 -2.98 -10.59
N TYR A 50 11.93 -2.77 -11.82
CA TYR A 50 12.59 -3.32 -13.03
C TYR A 50 14.01 -2.77 -13.28
N ARG A 51 14.30 -1.55 -12.84
CA ARG A 51 15.60 -0.89 -13.03
C ARG A 51 16.24 -0.38 -11.75
N GLU A 52 15.60 -0.61 -10.61
CA GLU A 52 16.11 -0.13 -9.34
C GLU A 52 15.65 -0.97 -8.16
N ILE A 53 16.45 -0.96 -7.10
CA ILE A 53 16.09 -1.44 -5.78
C ILE A 53 16.21 -0.26 -4.83
N ILE A 54 15.22 -0.05 -3.97
CA ILE A 54 15.28 0.96 -2.91
C ILE A 54 15.18 0.26 -1.56
N ILE A 55 16.16 0.50 -0.69
CA ILE A 55 16.19 0.00 0.69
C ILE A 55 16.32 1.22 1.59
N ASN A 56 15.27 1.54 2.34
CA ASN A 56 15.15 2.78 3.11
C ASN A 56 15.49 4.01 2.23
N LYS A 57 16.65 4.64 2.47
CA LYS A 57 17.14 5.81 1.73
C LYS A 57 18.18 5.48 0.66
N LEU A 58 18.57 4.21 0.53
CA LEU A 58 19.51 3.75 -0.48
C LEU A 58 18.75 3.43 -1.77
N SER A 59 19.12 4.10 -2.85
CA SER A 59 18.68 3.76 -4.21
C SER A 59 19.80 3.04 -4.94
N ILE A 60 19.51 1.88 -5.53
CA ILE A 60 20.44 1.11 -6.34
C ILE A 60 19.86 1.02 -7.75
N LYS A 61 20.45 1.71 -8.72
CA LYS A 61 19.96 1.76 -10.10
C LYS A 61 20.83 0.90 -11.02
N PHE A 62 20.16 0.16 -11.91
CA PHE A 62 20.78 -0.75 -12.87
C PHE A 62 20.63 -0.18 -14.28
N GLU A 63 21.66 0.54 -14.74
CA GLU A 63 21.76 1.10 -16.09
C GLU A 63 22.89 0.40 -16.85
N LYS A 64 23.80 1.13 -17.51
CA LYS A 64 25.07 0.56 -18.02
C LYS A 64 25.99 0.10 -16.89
N ASP A 65 25.92 0.81 -15.75
CA ASP A 65 26.63 0.52 -14.51
C ASP A 65 25.64 0.36 -13.36
N VAL A 66 26.12 -0.14 -12.21
CA VAL A 66 25.34 -0.15 -10.97
C VAL A 66 25.63 1.13 -10.19
N LYS A 67 24.61 1.97 -10.00
CA LYS A 67 24.73 3.24 -9.27
C LYS A 67 24.07 3.12 -7.90
N PHE A 68 24.84 3.40 -6.84
CA PHE A 68 24.37 3.45 -5.47
C PHE A 68 24.22 4.91 -5.05
N GLY A 69 23.00 5.34 -4.73
CA GLY A 69 22.69 6.70 -4.30
C GLY A 69 22.17 6.75 -2.87
N MET A 70 22.73 7.62 -2.04
CA MET A 70 22.24 7.90 -0.69
C MET A 70 22.54 9.36 -0.32
N ASN A 71 21.55 10.12 0.14
CA ASN A 71 21.70 11.51 0.63
C ASN A 71 22.56 12.41 -0.30
N ARG A 72 22.24 12.46 -1.60
CA ARG A 72 22.94 13.22 -2.67
C ARG A 72 24.33 12.70 -3.08
N ILE A 73 24.87 11.68 -2.41
CA ILE A 73 26.10 11.01 -2.83
C ILE A 73 25.72 9.83 -3.71
N ALA A 74 26.32 9.76 -4.90
CA ALA A 74 26.16 8.65 -5.82
C ALA A 74 27.53 8.04 -6.16
N VAL A 75 27.62 6.71 -6.06
CA VAL A 75 28.82 5.95 -6.44
C VAL A 75 28.44 4.96 -7.53
N SER A 76 29.19 4.94 -8.63
CA SER A 76 29.01 3.99 -9.71
C SER A 76 30.04 2.86 -9.64
N ARG A 77 29.60 1.63 -9.82
CA ARG A 77 30.47 0.48 -10.04
C ARG A 77 30.31 -0.02 -11.48
N LYS A 78 31.41 0.02 -12.23
CA LYS A 78 31.45 -0.45 -13.61
C LYS A 78 31.27 -1.96 -13.71
N GLY A 79 30.66 -2.42 -14.81
CA GLY A 79 30.64 -3.83 -15.20
C GLY A 79 29.35 -4.58 -14.86
N LEU A 80 28.20 -4.05 -15.27
CA LEU A 80 26.94 -4.79 -15.21
C LEU A 80 26.91 -5.89 -16.30
N LYS A 81 27.26 -7.14 -15.94
CA LYS A 81 27.18 -8.27 -16.87
C LYS A 81 25.74 -8.63 -17.23
N SER A 82 24.86 -8.67 -16.23
CA SER A 82 23.43 -8.92 -16.38
C SER A 82 22.68 -8.25 -15.24
N ARG A 83 21.64 -7.49 -15.59
CA ARG A 83 20.81 -6.78 -14.61
C ARG A 83 20.14 -7.73 -13.64
N ASN A 84 19.42 -8.74 -14.15
CA ASN A 84 18.63 -9.64 -13.33
C ASN A 84 19.53 -10.42 -12.36
N GLU A 85 20.66 -10.93 -12.84
CA GLU A 85 21.64 -11.63 -11.99
C GLU A 85 22.24 -10.72 -10.91
N THR A 86 22.51 -9.46 -11.25
CA THR A 86 23.07 -8.50 -10.29
C THR A 86 22.02 -8.10 -9.24
N MET A 87 20.76 -7.94 -9.64
CA MET A 87 19.64 -7.72 -8.73
C MET A 87 19.44 -8.91 -7.78
N LYS A 88 19.40 -10.14 -8.31
CA LYS A 88 19.28 -11.37 -7.50
C LYS A 88 20.40 -11.46 -6.45
N LYS A 89 21.65 -11.21 -6.86
CA LYS A 89 22.80 -11.19 -5.94
C LYS A 89 22.68 -10.14 -4.83
N LEU A 90 22.19 -8.95 -5.16
CA LEU A 90 21.98 -7.90 -4.15
C LEU A 90 20.85 -8.24 -3.20
N ILE A 91 19.72 -8.74 -3.71
CA ILE A 91 18.60 -9.17 -2.87
C ILE A 91 19.05 -10.29 -1.93
N ASN A 92 19.79 -11.28 -2.45
CA ASN A 92 20.37 -12.33 -1.62
C ASN A 92 21.31 -11.80 -0.54
N PHE A 93 22.16 -10.82 -0.88
CA PHE A 93 23.07 -10.20 0.08
C PHE A 93 22.34 -9.47 1.22
N PHE A 94 21.26 -8.75 0.91
CA PHE A 94 20.53 -8.00 1.93
C PHE A 94 19.59 -8.88 2.75
N ILE A 95 18.87 -9.78 2.09
CA ILE A 95 17.68 -10.45 2.63
C ILE A 95 17.95 -11.90 3.02
N CYS A 96 18.59 -12.67 2.14
CA CYS A 96 18.68 -14.12 2.31
C CYS A 96 19.61 -14.49 3.47
N GLU A 97 19.40 -15.69 4.03
CA GLU A 97 20.14 -16.25 5.19
C GLU A 97 19.86 -15.54 6.52
N ARG A 98 18.91 -14.60 6.56
CA ARG A 98 18.43 -13.99 7.79
C ARG A 98 17.18 -14.72 8.29
N SER A 99 17.15 -15.03 9.57
CA SER A 99 16.02 -15.74 10.19
C SER A 99 14.80 -14.85 10.46
N LYS A 100 14.98 -13.53 10.53
CA LYS A 100 13.92 -12.57 10.84
C LYS A 100 14.05 -11.31 9.98
N ILE A 101 13.03 -11.05 9.17
CA ILE A 101 12.98 -9.89 8.29
C ILE A 101 11.67 -9.14 8.54
N HIS A 102 11.79 -7.91 9.01
CA HIS A 102 10.69 -6.98 9.25
C HIS A 102 10.80 -5.85 8.24
N VAL A 103 9.73 -5.60 7.48
CA VAL A 103 9.68 -4.52 6.50
C VAL A 103 8.38 -3.75 6.69
N ASN A 104 8.44 -2.46 7.02
CA ASN A 104 7.20 -1.69 7.19
C ASN A 104 6.40 -1.62 5.88
N ASN A 105 7.07 -1.28 4.77
CA ASN A 105 6.48 -1.24 3.43
C ASN A 105 7.28 -2.07 2.42
N LEU A 106 6.67 -3.15 1.94
CA LEU A 106 7.23 -4.05 0.93
C LEU A 106 6.55 -3.84 -0.41
N ASN A 107 7.31 -3.40 -1.41
CA ASN A 107 6.82 -3.18 -2.77
C ASN A 107 7.66 -3.96 -3.77
N TRP A 108 7.02 -4.88 -4.47
CA TRP A 108 7.71 -5.77 -5.40
C TRP A 108 7.04 -5.77 -6.75
N ASN A 109 7.79 -5.37 -7.78
CA ASN A 109 7.26 -5.27 -9.11
C ASN A 109 6.75 -6.64 -9.61
N LYS A 110 5.47 -6.68 -10.00
CA LYS A 110 4.80 -7.90 -10.47
C LYS A 110 5.50 -8.63 -11.62
N SER A 111 6.26 -7.91 -12.45
CA SER A 111 6.98 -8.48 -13.59
C SER A 111 8.26 -9.22 -13.17
N LEU A 112 8.66 -9.12 -11.90
CA LEU A 112 9.80 -9.83 -11.34
C LEU A 112 9.29 -10.97 -10.46
N LEU A 113 9.27 -12.18 -11.00
CA LEU A 113 8.90 -13.34 -10.21
C LEU A 113 9.92 -13.54 -9.07
N PRO A 114 9.46 -13.82 -7.84
CA PRO A 114 10.33 -14.08 -6.68
C PRO A 114 10.86 -15.53 -6.67
N ASP A 115 10.97 -16.17 -7.83
CA ASP A 115 11.32 -17.61 -7.99
C ASP A 115 12.71 -17.97 -7.43
N PHE A 116 13.60 -16.99 -7.34
CA PHE A 116 14.93 -17.13 -6.76
C PHE A 116 14.96 -16.96 -5.23
N LEU A 117 13.85 -16.56 -4.59
CA LEU A 117 13.79 -16.44 -3.14
C LEU A 117 13.66 -17.83 -2.50
N PRO A 118 14.33 -18.09 -1.37
CA PRO A 118 14.14 -19.34 -0.63
C PRO A 118 12.69 -19.56 -0.23
N VAL A 119 12.19 -20.80 -0.31
CA VAL A 119 10.78 -21.14 -0.04
C VAL A 119 10.41 -20.90 1.44
N ASP A 120 11.38 -21.03 2.33
CA ASP A 120 11.26 -20.79 3.77
C ASP A 120 11.40 -19.31 4.15
N LEU A 121 11.69 -18.42 3.20
CA LEU A 121 11.80 -16.99 3.43
C LEU A 121 10.44 -16.41 3.82
N LYS A 122 10.39 -15.73 4.96
CA LYS A 122 9.20 -15.04 5.45
C LYS A 122 9.49 -13.59 5.82
N PHE A 123 8.69 -12.68 5.27
CA PHE A 123 8.68 -11.26 5.62
C PHE A 123 7.54 -10.98 6.60
N ARG A 124 7.86 -10.32 7.70
CA ARG A 124 6.85 -9.68 8.55
C ARG A 124 6.65 -8.24 8.08
N VAL A 125 5.44 -7.91 7.65
CA VAL A 125 5.17 -6.61 7.02
C VAL A 125 3.93 -5.93 7.57
N ASN A 126 3.89 -4.60 7.49
CA ASN A 126 2.66 -3.84 7.76
C ASN A 126 1.93 -3.49 6.47
N SER A 127 2.68 -3.20 5.40
CA SER A 127 2.15 -2.82 4.09
C SER A 127 2.76 -3.64 2.97
N LEU A 128 1.91 -4.09 2.04
CA LEU A 128 2.30 -4.87 0.87
C LEU A 128 1.77 -4.24 -0.41
N THR A 129 2.65 -4.02 -1.38
CA THR A 129 2.28 -3.63 -2.74
C THR A 129 2.50 -4.78 -3.71
N PHE A 130 1.42 -5.16 -4.39
CA PHE A 130 1.21 -6.32 -5.24
C PHE A 130 1.18 -7.65 -4.49
N ASP A 131 0.23 -8.49 -4.90
CA ASP A 131 -0.10 -9.80 -4.31
C ASP A 131 0.95 -10.90 -4.62
N THR A 132 1.92 -10.62 -5.49
CA THR A 132 2.93 -11.58 -5.94
C THR A 132 3.81 -12.14 -4.81
N LEU A 133 3.97 -11.40 -3.72
CA LEU A 133 4.75 -11.83 -2.56
C LEU A 133 3.94 -12.45 -1.43
N LEU A 134 2.60 -12.58 -1.56
CA LEU A 134 1.76 -13.19 -0.52
C LEU A 134 2.31 -14.52 0.03
N PRO A 135 2.84 -15.46 -0.79
CA PRO A 135 3.39 -16.72 -0.28
C PRO A 135 4.60 -16.55 0.65
N PHE A 136 5.30 -15.42 0.57
CA PHE A 136 6.48 -15.09 1.37
C PHE A 136 6.15 -14.21 2.58
N ILE A 137 4.88 -13.89 2.84
CA ILE A 137 4.49 -13.11 4.01
C ILE A 137 4.29 -14.03 5.22
N ASP A 138 4.87 -13.65 6.35
CA ASP A 138 4.64 -14.28 7.64
C ASP A 138 3.18 -14.07 8.06
N SER A 139 2.51 -15.13 8.52
CA SER A 139 1.09 -15.07 8.89
C SER A 139 0.79 -14.04 9.99
N ARG A 140 1.78 -13.71 10.84
CA ARG A 140 1.67 -12.69 11.89
C ARG A 140 1.62 -11.25 11.36
N SER A 141 1.75 -11.07 10.05
CA SER A 141 1.56 -9.79 9.37
C SER A 141 0.08 -9.47 9.14
N PHE A 142 -0.80 -10.48 9.18
CA PHE A 142 -2.21 -10.31 8.88
C PHE A 142 -3.03 -10.01 10.15
N PRO A 143 -4.07 -9.17 10.06
CA PRO A 143 -4.42 -8.36 8.88
C PRO A 143 -3.39 -7.27 8.60
N LEU A 144 -3.11 -7.03 7.31
CA LEU A 144 -2.19 -5.97 6.90
C LEU A 144 -2.80 -4.59 7.19
N LYS A 145 -1.97 -3.62 7.55
CA LYS A 145 -2.41 -2.22 7.66
C LYS A 145 -2.78 -1.65 6.30
N THR A 146 -1.99 -1.96 5.27
CA THR A 146 -2.24 -1.48 3.91
C THR A 146 -1.89 -2.54 2.88
N MET A 147 -2.81 -2.80 1.96
CA MET A 147 -2.55 -3.63 0.79
C MET A 147 -2.83 -2.83 -0.47
N VAL A 148 -1.91 -2.89 -1.43
CA VAL A 148 -2.05 -2.24 -2.73
C VAL A 148 -2.01 -3.31 -3.81
N THR A 149 -3.01 -3.39 -4.67
CA THR A 149 -3.06 -4.38 -5.75
C THR A 149 -3.72 -3.83 -7.01
N TYR A 150 -3.63 -4.54 -8.12
CA TYR A 150 -4.48 -4.26 -9.28
C TYR A 150 -5.87 -4.82 -9.06
N PHE A 151 -6.88 -4.10 -9.51
CA PHE A 151 -8.25 -4.58 -9.50
C PHE A 151 -8.36 -5.92 -10.25
N ARG A 152 -8.84 -6.94 -9.54
CA ARG A 152 -9.23 -8.25 -10.06
C ARG A 152 -10.37 -8.77 -9.19
N ALA A 153 -11.53 -9.01 -9.79
CA ALA A 153 -12.70 -9.51 -9.05
C ALA A 153 -12.41 -10.78 -8.23
N SER A 154 -11.56 -11.67 -8.76
CA SER A 154 -11.15 -12.91 -8.09
C SER A 154 -10.34 -12.70 -6.80
N LEU A 155 -9.80 -11.50 -6.55
CA LEU A 155 -9.06 -11.21 -5.32
C LEU A 155 -9.99 -10.95 -4.13
N PHE A 156 -11.27 -10.67 -4.36
CA PHE A 156 -12.21 -10.42 -3.25
C PHE A 156 -12.66 -11.69 -2.54
N ASP A 157 -12.34 -12.86 -3.12
CA ASP A 157 -12.48 -14.14 -2.44
C ASP A 157 -11.22 -14.50 -1.62
N ASN A 158 -10.15 -13.69 -1.69
CA ASN A 158 -8.92 -13.89 -0.94
C ASN A 158 -8.99 -13.17 0.43
N LEU A 159 -9.06 -13.94 1.51
CA LEU A 159 -9.14 -13.44 2.89
C LEU A 159 -7.97 -12.51 3.27
N TYR A 160 -6.78 -12.67 2.69
CA TYR A 160 -5.65 -11.78 2.97
C TYR A 160 -5.86 -10.38 2.39
N VAL A 161 -6.59 -10.28 1.27
CA VAL A 161 -6.91 -9.02 0.61
C VAL A 161 -8.03 -8.31 1.34
N THR A 162 -9.10 -9.03 1.66
CA THR A 162 -10.31 -8.46 2.28
C THR A 162 -10.10 -8.16 3.76
N SER A 163 -9.24 -8.89 4.46
CA SER A 163 -8.90 -8.58 5.86
C SER A 163 -7.99 -7.36 6.08
N ALA A 164 -7.33 -6.83 5.03
CA ALA A 164 -6.49 -5.65 5.18
C ALA A 164 -7.29 -4.44 5.70
N GLU A 165 -6.68 -3.60 6.54
CA GLU A 165 -7.36 -2.42 7.06
C GLU A 165 -7.69 -1.42 5.94
N THR A 166 -6.69 -1.09 5.12
CA THR A 166 -6.84 -0.26 3.92
C THR A 166 -6.45 -1.04 2.67
N LEU A 167 -7.35 -1.11 1.70
CA LEU A 167 -7.10 -1.73 0.39
C LEU A 167 -7.07 -0.67 -0.71
N HIS A 168 -5.92 -0.49 -1.35
CA HIS A 168 -5.78 0.29 -2.57
C HIS A 168 -5.87 -0.61 -3.79
N GLN A 169 -6.69 -0.21 -4.76
CA GLN A 169 -6.91 -0.91 -6.01
C GLN A 169 -6.60 -0.01 -7.18
N TYR A 170 -5.53 -0.34 -7.91
CA TYR A 170 -5.27 0.25 -9.21
C TYR A 170 -6.23 -0.31 -10.23
N LEU A 171 -7.08 0.54 -10.81
CA LEU A 171 -8.02 0.17 -11.87
C LEU A 171 -7.34 0.33 -13.23
N PRO A 172 -7.11 -0.76 -13.99
CA PRO A 172 -6.78 -0.67 -15.40
C PRO A 172 -7.88 0.05 -16.19
N ILE A 173 -7.56 0.40 -17.44
CA ILE A 173 -8.48 1.04 -18.41
C ILE A 173 -9.72 0.15 -18.64
N ASP A 174 -10.88 0.78 -18.78
CA ASP A 174 -12.19 0.18 -19.09
C ASP A 174 -12.63 -0.94 -18.13
N ARG A 175 -12.33 -0.80 -16.84
CA ARG A 175 -12.82 -1.73 -15.81
C ARG A 175 -14.14 -1.26 -15.22
N ILE A 176 -15.00 -2.22 -14.95
CA ILE A 176 -16.26 -2.01 -14.24
C ILE A 176 -16.15 -2.75 -12.92
N VAL A 177 -16.28 -2.01 -11.82
CA VAL A 177 -16.41 -2.56 -10.48
C VAL A 177 -17.90 -2.62 -10.16
N THR A 178 -18.45 -3.82 -10.18
CA THR A 178 -19.89 -4.04 -10.03
C THR A 178 -20.32 -3.94 -8.58
N VAL A 179 -21.63 -3.86 -8.33
CA VAL A 179 -22.18 -3.93 -6.95
C VAL A 179 -21.79 -5.23 -6.26
N GLU A 180 -21.81 -6.37 -6.97
CA GLU A 180 -21.46 -7.67 -6.41
C GLU A 180 -19.98 -7.74 -6.01
N ASP A 181 -19.11 -7.09 -6.77
CA ASP A 181 -17.71 -6.91 -6.40
C ASP A 181 -17.56 -6.07 -5.11
N LEU A 182 -18.29 -4.96 -5.02
CA LEU A 182 -18.23 -4.05 -3.88
C LEU A 182 -18.77 -4.68 -2.59
N LYS A 183 -19.83 -5.49 -2.68
CA LYS A 183 -20.43 -6.21 -1.55
C LYS A 183 -19.45 -7.19 -0.88
N LYS A 184 -18.47 -7.72 -1.62
CA LYS A 184 -17.45 -8.62 -1.08
C LYS A 184 -16.39 -7.90 -0.25
N LEU A 185 -16.32 -6.57 -0.31
CA LEU A 185 -15.29 -5.78 0.36
C LEU A 185 -15.70 -5.44 1.79
N ASN A 186 -14.96 -5.96 2.76
CA ASN A 186 -15.17 -5.73 4.19
C ASN A 186 -13.99 -4.99 4.87
N ASN A 187 -13.06 -4.44 4.08
CA ASN A 187 -11.97 -3.61 4.56
C ASN A 187 -12.52 -2.35 5.26
N LYS A 188 -11.79 -1.76 6.20
CA LYS A 188 -12.23 -0.49 6.81
C LYS A 188 -12.25 0.65 5.78
N LYS A 189 -11.26 0.66 4.88
CA LYS A 189 -11.15 1.64 3.79
C LYS A 189 -10.75 0.96 2.50
N VAL A 190 -11.43 1.29 1.41
CA VAL A 190 -11.07 0.89 0.04
C VAL A 190 -10.82 2.14 -0.78
N VAL A 191 -9.69 2.18 -1.46
CA VAL A 191 -9.30 3.26 -2.36
C VAL A 191 -9.20 2.71 -3.78
N PHE A 192 -9.92 3.33 -4.71
CA PHE A 192 -9.87 3.04 -6.13
C PHE A 192 -9.07 4.12 -6.84
N ASP A 193 -7.84 3.78 -7.21
CA ASP A 193 -6.90 4.68 -7.86
C ASP A 193 -6.92 4.51 -9.39
N TYR A 194 -6.61 5.59 -10.12
CA TYR A 194 -6.58 5.62 -11.60
C TYR A 194 -7.94 5.31 -12.26
N CYS A 195 -9.05 5.77 -11.66
CA CYS A 195 -10.40 5.49 -12.14
C CYS A 195 -10.85 6.41 -13.31
N SER A 196 -9.95 6.94 -14.13
CA SER A 196 -10.28 7.95 -15.15
C SER A 196 -11.16 7.42 -16.28
N SER A 197 -11.01 6.15 -16.60
CA SER A 197 -11.69 5.44 -17.69
C SER A 197 -12.44 4.20 -17.20
N SER A 198 -12.67 4.11 -15.88
CA SER A 198 -13.28 2.96 -15.24
C SER A 198 -14.51 3.40 -14.47
N ARG A 199 -15.45 2.46 -14.31
CA ARG A 199 -16.72 2.70 -13.65
C ARG A 199 -16.75 1.94 -12.33
N VAL A 200 -17.19 2.60 -11.28
CA VAL A 200 -17.41 2.00 -9.97
C VAL A 200 -18.86 2.24 -9.58
N ASP A 201 -19.63 1.17 -9.41
CA ASP A 201 -21.08 1.23 -9.19
C ASP A 201 -21.47 1.66 -7.76
N MET A 202 -21.04 2.86 -7.35
CA MET A 202 -21.34 3.42 -6.02
C MET A 202 -22.82 3.76 -5.83
N VAL A 203 -23.47 4.36 -6.84
CA VAL A 203 -24.89 4.70 -6.76
C VAL A 203 -25.76 3.44 -6.58
N PRO A 204 -25.61 2.38 -7.41
CA PRO A 204 -26.32 1.13 -7.19
C PRO A 204 -26.00 0.44 -5.86
N LEU A 205 -24.74 0.50 -5.39
CA LEU A 205 -24.37 -0.02 -4.07
C LEU A 205 -25.13 0.69 -2.94
N ILE A 206 -25.17 2.03 -2.96
CA ILE A 206 -25.86 2.81 -1.92
C ILE A 206 -27.37 2.57 -1.97
N LYS A 207 -27.97 2.46 -3.16
CA LYS A 207 -29.38 2.05 -3.29
C LYS A 207 -29.65 0.70 -2.63
N TYR A 208 -28.80 -0.30 -2.89
CA TYR A 208 -28.94 -1.62 -2.28
C TYR A 208 -28.91 -1.54 -0.74
N HIS A 209 -27.97 -0.79 -0.16
CA HIS A 209 -27.90 -0.63 1.30
C HIS A 209 -29.10 0.15 1.86
N PHE A 210 -29.56 1.16 1.13
CA PHE A 210 -30.74 1.96 1.49
C PHE A 210 -32.03 1.11 1.52
N GLU A 211 -32.22 0.24 0.52
CA GLU A 211 -33.38 -0.64 0.38
C GLU A 211 -33.35 -1.79 1.38
N THR A 212 -32.18 -2.39 1.60
CA THR A 212 -32.02 -3.54 2.51
C THR A 212 -31.82 -3.14 3.98
N LYS A 213 -31.64 -1.85 4.27
CA LYS A 213 -31.32 -1.32 5.61
C LYS A 213 -30.04 -1.91 6.21
N GLN A 214 -29.17 -2.43 5.35
CA GLN A 214 -27.90 -3.04 5.76
C GLN A 214 -26.84 -1.97 5.95
N ASP A 215 -26.26 -1.89 7.14
CA ASP A 215 -25.18 -0.97 7.45
C ASP A 215 -23.96 -1.17 6.54
N VAL A 216 -23.43 -0.06 6.05
CA VAL A 216 -22.13 0.01 5.39
C VAL A 216 -21.08 0.36 6.44
N ARG A 217 -19.98 -0.39 6.49
CA ARG A 217 -18.85 -0.09 7.39
C ARG A 217 -17.59 0.33 6.64
N THR A 218 -17.56 0.09 5.33
CA THR A 218 -16.43 0.38 4.47
C THR A 218 -16.49 1.83 4.01
N ILE A 219 -15.39 2.57 4.21
CA ILE A 219 -15.19 3.87 3.56
C ILE A 219 -14.65 3.62 2.16
N PHE A 220 -15.31 4.15 1.14
CA PHE A 220 -14.81 4.11 -0.23
C PHE A 220 -14.25 5.47 -0.64
N VAL A 221 -13.11 5.45 -1.30
CA VAL A 221 -12.46 6.62 -1.89
C VAL A 221 -12.20 6.32 -3.36
N ILE A 222 -12.61 7.21 -4.24
CA ILE A 222 -12.34 7.10 -5.68
C ILE A 222 -11.47 8.28 -6.09
N SER A 223 -10.21 7.98 -6.39
CA SER A 223 -9.18 8.96 -6.76
C SER A 223 -9.10 9.04 -8.28
N THR A 224 -9.50 10.18 -8.86
CA THR A 224 -9.57 10.35 -10.33
C THR A 224 -9.53 11.83 -10.73
N HIS A 225 -9.74 12.13 -12.00
CA HIS A 225 -9.82 13.51 -12.50
C HIS A 225 -11.17 14.15 -12.18
N ILE A 226 -11.15 15.48 -12.00
CA ILE A 226 -12.34 16.27 -11.65
C ILE A 226 -13.54 16.06 -12.58
N GLY A 227 -13.31 15.88 -13.89
CA GLY A 227 -14.39 15.65 -14.85
C GLY A 227 -15.17 14.35 -14.56
N VAL A 228 -14.48 13.30 -14.13
CA VAL A 228 -15.10 12.02 -13.77
C VAL A 228 -15.84 12.15 -12.43
N ILE A 229 -15.23 12.81 -11.45
CA ILE A 229 -15.89 13.13 -10.17
C ILE A 229 -17.21 13.88 -10.40
N ASN A 230 -17.19 14.91 -11.24
CA ASN A 230 -18.38 15.70 -11.58
C ASN A 230 -19.46 14.86 -12.26
N LYS A 231 -19.08 13.91 -13.13
CA LYS A 231 -20.04 12.98 -13.72
C LYS A 231 -20.69 12.09 -12.66
N MET A 232 -19.88 11.52 -11.75
CA MET A 232 -20.40 10.72 -10.65
C MET A 232 -21.34 11.53 -9.75
N LEU A 233 -20.96 12.75 -9.37
CA LEU A 233 -21.80 13.64 -8.56
C LEU A 233 -23.14 13.96 -9.23
N ARG A 234 -23.20 14.09 -10.56
CA ARG A 234 -24.48 14.25 -11.30
C ARG A 234 -25.35 12.99 -11.23
N GLU A 235 -24.75 11.81 -11.30
CA GLU A 235 -25.48 10.54 -11.14
C GLU A 235 -26.05 10.41 -9.71
N PHE A 236 -25.27 10.86 -8.71
CA PHE A 236 -25.74 11.00 -7.33
C PHE A 236 -26.89 12.01 -7.23
N GLU A 237 -26.76 13.19 -7.83
CA GLU A 237 -27.80 14.22 -7.80
C GLU A 237 -29.10 13.74 -8.43
N HIS A 238 -29.05 13.06 -9.58
CA HIS A 238 -30.23 12.50 -10.22
C HIS A 238 -30.94 11.46 -9.33
N THR A 239 -30.18 10.73 -8.52
CA THR A 239 -30.70 9.61 -7.73
C THR A 239 -31.13 10.01 -6.33
N PHE A 240 -30.37 10.88 -5.68
CA PHE A 240 -30.44 11.20 -4.26
C PHE A 240 -30.64 12.71 -4.04
N ARG A 241 -31.33 13.38 -4.98
CA ARG A 241 -31.57 14.84 -4.94
C ARG A 241 -32.14 15.31 -3.62
N GLU A 242 -33.07 14.54 -3.05
CA GLU A 242 -33.74 14.84 -1.77
C GLU A 242 -32.81 14.76 -0.55
N TYR A 243 -31.63 14.17 -0.71
CA TYR A 243 -30.63 13.99 0.36
C TYR A 243 -29.42 14.92 0.22
N ILE A 244 -29.50 15.95 -0.62
CA ILE A 244 -28.47 16.99 -0.70
C ILE A 244 -28.51 17.79 0.59
N ASN A 245 -27.41 17.78 1.35
CA ASN A 245 -27.32 18.50 2.62
C ASN A 245 -25.87 18.94 2.89
N ALA A 246 -25.70 20.04 3.61
CA ALA A 246 -24.40 20.45 4.12
C ALA A 246 -23.89 19.43 5.16
N LEU A 247 -22.60 19.07 5.06
CA LEU A 247 -21.95 18.13 5.97
C LEU A 247 -21.07 18.90 6.97
N ASP A 248 -21.71 19.54 7.95
CA ASP A 248 -21.02 20.37 8.95
C ASP A 248 -20.08 19.57 9.86
N ASP A 249 -20.26 18.25 9.94
CA ASP A 249 -19.43 17.31 10.70
C ASP A 249 -18.14 16.88 9.97
N VAL A 250 -17.95 17.30 8.72
CA VAL A 250 -16.78 16.94 7.90
C VAL A 250 -15.78 18.09 7.86
N ASN A 251 -14.72 17.98 8.67
CA ASN A 251 -13.60 18.91 8.66
C ASN A 251 -12.60 18.59 7.52
N LYS A 252 -13.02 18.79 6.26
CA LYS A 252 -12.20 18.60 5.06
C LYS A 252 -12.40 19.73 4.07
N ARG A 253 -11.38 19.97 3.23
CA ARG A 253 -11.45 20.93 2.14
C ARG A 253 -12.23 20.34 0.97
N PHE A 254 -13.52 20.65 0.91
CA PHE A 254 -14.38 20.27 -0.21
C PHE A 254 -13.95 20.95 -1.51
N ILE A 255 -14.35 20.33 -2.62
CA ILE A 255 -14.28 20.99 -3.93
C ILE A 255 -15.35 22.08 -3.96
N PRO A 256 -15.00 23.35 -4.25
CA PRO A 256 -15.97 24.44 -4.28
C PRO A 256 -17.13 24.16 -5.25
N GLY A 257 -18.36 24.34 -4.79
CA GLY A 257 -19.58 24.15 -5.58
C GLY A 257 -19.98 22.69 -5.84
N SER A 258 -19.23 21.70 -5.34
CA SER A 258 -19.65 20.29 -5.46
C SER A 258 -20.79 19.97 -4.49
N PRO A 259 -21.86 19.28 -4.91
CA PRO A 259 -22.92 18.85 -4.01
C PRO A 259 -22.40 17.86 -2.96
N GLN A 260 -23.04 17.89 -1.79
CA GLN A 260 -22.78 17.00 -0.68
C GLN A 260 -24.08 16.27 -0.36
N PHE A 261 -23.98 14.99 -0.02
CA PHE A 261 -25.14 14.14 0.22
C PHE A 261 -25.06 13.52 1.60
N SER A 262 -26.20 13.44 2.27
CA SER A 262 -26.41 12.75 3.54
C SER A 262 -27.59 11.79 3.41
N ILE A 263 -27.32 10.56 2.98
CA ILE A 263 -28.32 9.56 2.60
C ILE A 263 -28.60 8.65 3.81
N PRO A 264 -29.80 8.67 4.42
CA PRO A 264 -30.10 7.84 5.59
C PRO A 264 -30.21 6.37 5.18
N ILE A 265 -29.54 5.46 5.90
CA ILE A 265 -29.67 4.01 5.66
C ILE A 265 -30.74 3.44 6.59
N ASN A 266 -30.61 3.69 7.88
CA ASN A 266 -31.59 3.35 8.91
C ASN A 266 -31.66 4.50 9.96
N ASN A 267 -32.31 4.26 11.09
CA ASN A 267 -32.47 5.28 12.14
C ASN A 267 -31.16 5.64 12.87
N GLU A 268 -30.10 4.85 12.69
CA GLU A 268 -28.84 4.96 13.43
C GLU A 268 -27.64 5.18 12.49
N SER A 269 -27.85 5.16 11.17
CA SER A 269 -26.75 5.26 10.20
C SER A 269 -27.14 5.96 8.90
N ARG A 270 -26.17 6.67 8.35
CA ARG A 270 -26.27 7.39 7.08
C ARG A 270 -24.98 7.26 6.28
N ILE A 271 -25.06 7.47 4.98
CA ILE A 271 -23.91 7.53 4.08
C ILE A 271 -23.72 8.98 3.64
N GLN A 272 -22.53 9.50 3.92
CA GLN A 272 -22.08 10.78 3.41
C GLN A 272 -21.35 10.61 2.09
N VAL A 273 -21.70 11.42 1.10
CA VAL A 273 -20.99 11.48 -0.19
C VAL A 273 -20.56 12.89 -0.47
N TYR A 274 -19.27 13.10 -0.70
CA TYR A 274 -18.70 14.41 -0.95
C TYR A 274 -17.37 14.31 -1.72
N ALA A 275 -16.98 15.39 -2.38
CA ALA A 275 -15.70 15.45 -3.09
C ALA A 275 -14.72 16.38 -2.38
N ILE A 276 -13.45 15.97 -2.32
CA ILE A 276 -12.36 16.75 -1.72
C ILE A 276 -11.21 16.91 -2.70
N GLU A 277 -10.40 17.94 -2.46
CA GLU A 277 -9.11 18.13 -3.11
C GLU A 277 -7.97 17.90 -2.10
N ASP A 278 -7.09 16.96 -2.41
CA ASP A 278 -5.83 16.70 -1.72
C ASP A 278 -4.65 17.02 -2.66
N PRO A 279 -4.03 18.21 -2.54
CA PRO A 279 -3.00 18.65 -3.47
C PRO A 279 -1.69 17.85 -3.35
N GLU A 280 -1.50 17.08 -2.29
CA GLU A 280 -0.31 16.23 -2.11
C GLU A 280 -0.42 14.90 -2.85
N ASP A 281 -1.64 14.51 -3.26
CA ASP A 281 -1.89 13.28 -3.99
C ASP A 281 -1.62 13.41 -5.49
N LYS A 282 -1.16 12.32 -6.10
CA LYS A 282 -0.94 12.24 -7.57
C LYS A 282 -2.22 12.50 -8.36
N PHE A 283 -3.37 12.10 -7.82
CA PHE A 283 -4.70 12.45 -8.30
C PHE A 283 -5.37 13.27 -7.21
N PRO A 284 -5.36 14.60 -7.32
CA PRO A 284 -5.74 15.43 -6.18
C PRO A 284 -7.24 15.39 -5.90
N TYR A 285 -8.08 14.86 -6.79
CA TYR A 285 -9.53 14.84 -6.59
C TYR A 285 -10.01 13.47 -6.15
N ASN A 286 -10.78 13.46 -5.06
CA ASN A 286 -11.29 12.25 -4.44
C ASN A 286 -12.79 12.37 -4.21
N LEU A 287 -13.57 11.38 -4.66
CA LEU A 287 -14.95 11.18 -4.21
C LEU A 287 -14.91 10.29 -2.98
N ILE A 288 -15.49 10.76 -1.87
CA ILE A 288 -15.57 10.03 -0.62
C ILE A 288 -17.00 9.52 -0.44
N VAL A 289 -17.14 8.23 -0.18
CA VAL A 289 -18.38 7.60 0.28
C VAL A 289 -18.09 7.04 1.66
N LYS A 290 -18.63 7.68 2.69
CA LYS A 290 -18.30 7.42 4.09
C LYS A 290 -19.56 7.09 4.88
N PRO A 291 -19.66 5.89 5.48
CA PRO A 291 -20.70 5.62 6.46
C PRO A 291 -20.45 6.42 7.75
N VAL A 292 -21.54 6.93 8.33
CA VAL A 292 -21.56 7.62 9.62
C VAL A 292 -22.64 6.96 10.46
N SER A 293 -22.25 6.47 11.63
CA SER A 293 -23.20 6.07 12.66
C SER A 293 -23.60 7.31 13.45
N GLU A 294 -24.91 7.49 13.62
CA GLU A 294 -25.45 8.38 14.61
C GLU A 294 -25.20 7.70 15.95
N VAL A 295 -24.04 7.98 16.55
CA VAL A 295 -23.86 7.68 17.97
C VAL A 295 -24.96 8.46 18.65
N SER A 296 -25.94 7.76 19.23
CA SER A 296 -26.92 8.33 20.15
C SER A 296 -26.12 9.16 21.15
N GLY A 297 -26.12 10.48 20.94
CA GLY A 297 -25.66 11.41 21.93
C GLY A 297 -26.70 11.37 23.02
N LEU A 298 -26.47 10.51 24.02
CA LEU A 298 -26.85 10.54 25.43
C LEU A 298 -26.83 9.13 26.04
#